data_AF-A0A1C5PF15-F1
#
_entry.id   AF-A0A1C5PF15-F1
#
_cell.length_a   1.000
_cell.length_b   1.000
_cell.length_c   1.000
_cell.angle_alpha   90.00
_cell.angle_beta   90.00
_cell.angle_gamma   90.00
#
_symmetry.space_group_name_H-M   'P 1'
#
loop_
_entity.id
_entity.type
_entity.pdbx_description
1 polymer ?
#
loop_
_entity_poly.entity_id
_entity_poly.type
_entity_poly.pdbx_seq_one_letter_code
_entity_poly.pdbx_strand_id
1 'polypeptide(L)' 'MNYEEIQGLSSKQIKDKFALPYESTHICDVELPAGTEVRFGIANEVPEWGLGGGLQFDLMGQYFNSFGNFRPL' A
#
# COMPACT_ATOMS: atom_id res chain seq x y z
N MET A 1 -5.15 -2.75 0.33
CA MET A 1 -5.37 -1.35 -0.08
C MET A 1 -6.47 -1.36 -1.12
N ASN A 2 -7.50 -0.53 -1.00
CA ASN A 2 -8.53 -0.44 -2.04
C ASN A 2 -7.97 0.42 -3.18
N TYR A 3 -8.10 -0.03 -4.44
CA TYR A 3 -7.64 0.71 -5.62
C TYR A 3 -8.21 2.13 -5.68
N GLU A 4 -9.44 2.30 -5.21
CA GLU A 4 -10.14 3.58 -5.14
C GLU A 4 -9.40 4.63 -4.29
N GLU A 5 -8.62 4.23 -3.29
CA GLU A 5 -7.87 5.17 -2.43
C GLU A 5 -6.72 5.86 -3.16
N ILE A 6 -6.28 5.32 -4.29
CA ILE A 6 -5.20 5.88 -5.11
C ILE A 6 -5.67 6.39 -6.47
N GLN A 7 -6.96 6.23 -6.81
CA GLN A 7 -7.49 6.72 -8.08
C GLN A 7 -7.36 8.23 -8.22
N GLY A 8 -6.75 8.67 -9.33
CA GLY A 8 -6.50 10.08 -9.61
C GLY A 8 -5.39 10.72 -8.77
N LEU A 9 -4.69 9.96 -7.93
CA LEU A 9 -3.53 10.46 -7.20
C LEU A 9 -2.26 10.29 -8.03
N SER A 10 -1.41 11.33 -8.01
CA SER A 10 -0.03 11.22 -8.52
C SER A 10 0.82 10.32 -7.62
N SER A 11 1.92 9.77 -8.16
CA SER A 11 2.90 8.98 -7.38
C SER A 11 3.37 9.69 -6.11
N LYS A 12 3.55 11.01 -6.16
CA LYS A 12 3.92 11.83 -5.00
C LYS A 12 2.81 11.90 -3.94
N GLN A 13 1.55 12.01 -4.35
CA GLN A 13 0.41 11.99 -3.42
C GLN A 13 0.20 10.62 -2.80
N ILE A 14 0.44 9.54 -3.56
CA ILE A 14 0.41 8.17 -3.04
C ILE A 14 1.52 7.99 -2.00
N LYS A 15 2.74 8.44 -2.31
CA LYS A 15 3.87 8.44 -1.36
C LYS A 15 3.49 9.15 -0.05
N ASP A 16 2.93 10.35 -0.14
CA ASP A 16 2.56 11.14 1.04
C ASP A 16 1.44 10.48 1.87
N LYS A 17 0.34 10.07 1.20
CA LYS A 17 -0.85 9.45 1.83
C LYS A 17 -0.54 8.15 2.56
N PHE A 18 0.40 7.37 2.05
CA PHE A 18 0.78 6.08 2.65
C PHE A 18 2.15 6.14 3.35
N ALA A 19 2.73 7.32 3.51
CA ALA A 19 4.06 7.53 4.08
C ALA A 19 5.08 6.52 3.52
N LEU A 20 5.21 6.44 2.19
CA LEU A 20 6.11 5.49 1.53
C LEU A 20 7.52 6.07 1.42
N PRO A 21 8.58 5.25 1.46
CA PRO A 21 9.95 5.73 1.30
C PRO A 21 10.23 6.29 -0.11
N TYR A 22 9.53 5.79 -1.13
CA TYR A 22 9.75 6.12 -2.53
C TYR A 22 8.43 6.36 -3.27
N GLU A 23 8.52 7.10 -4.38
CA GLU A 23 7.39 7.25 -5.31
C GLU A 23 7.15 5.93 -6.05
N SER A 24 5.94 5.40 -5.92
CA SER A 24 5.53 4.19 -6.62
C SER A 24 5.39 4.47 -8.13
N THR A 25 5.63 3.44 -8.94
CA THR A 25 5.46 3.49 -10.41
C THR A 25 4.42 2.49 -10.92
N HIS A 26 4.12 1.47 -10.12
CA HIS A 26 3.22 0.39 -10.47
C HIS A 26 2.35 0.00 -9.26
N ILE A 27 1.21 -0.63 -9.56
CA ILE A 27 0.37 -1.34 -8.61
C ILE A 27 0.23 -2.80 -9.05
N CYS A 28 0.06 -3.70 -8.08
CA CYS A 28 -0.25 -5.11 -8.33
C CYS A 28 -1.35 -5.57 -7.39
N ASP A 29 -1.96 -6.70 -7.75
CA ASP A 29 -2.93 -7.39 -6.92
C ASP A 29 -2.19 -8.42 -6.05
N VAL A 30 -2.63 -8.56 -4.80
CA VAL A 30 -2.11 -9.54 -3.84
C VAL A 30 -3.26 -10.46 -3.45
N GLU A 31 -3.11 -11.75 -3.70
CA GLU A 31 -4.05 -12.77 -3.25
C GLU A 31 -3.57 -13.36 -1.92
N LEU A 32 -4.42 -13.28 -0.90
CA LEU A 32 -4.16 -13.85 0.41
C LEU A 32 -4.97 -15.14 0.59
N PRO A 33 -4.35 -16.24 1.07
CA PRO A 33 -5.07 -17.45 1.42
C PRO A 33 -6.17 -17.20 2.47
N ALA A 34 -7.25 -17.97 2.40
CA ALA A 34 -8.30 -17.90 3.40
C ALA A 34 -7.75 -18.28 4.79
N GLY A 35 -8.12 -17.50 5.80
CA GLY A 35 -7.61 -17.68 7.16
C GLY A 35 -6.26 -16.99 7.45
N THR A 36 -5.68 -16.27 6.49
CA THR A 36 -4.51 -15.42 6.76
C THR A 36 -4.87 -14.31 7.73
N GLU A 37 -4.14 -14.25 8.85
CA GLU A 37 -4.20 -13.11 9.76
C GLU A 37 -3.50 -11.90 9.15
N VAL A 38 -4.20 -10.78 9.12
CA VAL A 38 -3.68 -9.49 8.68
C VAL A 38 -3.95 -8.44 9.74
N ARG A 39 -3.00 -7.53 9.93
CA ARG A 39 -3.22 -6.32 10.70
C ARG A 39 -3.55 -5.19 9.74
N PHE A 40 -4.51 -4.35 10.08
CA PHE A 40 -4.81 -3.15 9.31
C PHE A 40 -4.85 -1.92 10.21
N GLY A 41 -4.62 -0.76 9.62
CA GLY A 41 -4.60 0.50 10.34
C GLY A 41 -4.38 1.68 9.40
N ILE A 42 -4.41 2.88 9.95
CA ILE A 42 -4.11 4.10 9.20
C ILE A 42 -2.61 4.38 9.29
N ALA A 43 -1.98 4.64 8.13
CA ALA A 43 -0.59 5.07 8.05
C ALA A 43 -0.39 6.31 8.91
N ASN A 44 0.58 6.28 9.82
CA ASN A 44 0.97 7.46 10.57
C ASN A 44 1.96 8.30 9.76
N GLU A 45 2.18 9.54 10.20
CA GLU A 45 3.24 10.38 9.67
C GLU A 45 4.61 9.71 9.89
N VAL A 46 5.43 9.72 8.84
CA VAL A 46 6.85 9.37 8.91
C VAL A 46 7.64 10.53 8.33
N PRO A 47 8.55 11.16 9.11
CA PRO A 47 9.35 12.28 8.63
C PRO A 47 10.02 11.96 7.29
N GLU A 48 9.97 12.91 6.35
CA GLU A 48 10.51 12.81 4.98
C GLU A 48 9.78 11.84 4.02
N TRP A 49 8.88 10.99 4.53
CA TRP A 49 8.15 10.01 3.71
C TRP A 49 6.74 10.52 3.37
N GLY A 50 6.01 11.00 4.37
CA GLY A 50 4.68 11.57 4.17
C GLY A 50 3.88 11.75 5.46
N LEU A 51 2.78 12.48 5.35
CA LEU A 51 1.85 12.73 6.46
C LEU A 51 1.00 11.49 6.84
N GLY A 52 0.93 10.48 5.96
CA GLY A 52 0.10 9.30 6.19
C GLY A 52 -1.39 9.56 5.95
N GLY A 53 -2.26 8.77 6.62
CA GLY A 53 -3.71 8.85 6.49
C GLY A 53 -4.36 7.80 5.56
N GLY A 54 -3.57 7.02 4.84
CA GLY A 54 -4.06 5.89 4.02
C GLY A 54 -4.25 4.59 4.81
N LEU A 55 -5.20 3.75 4.41
CA LEU A 55 -5.41 2.42 5.00
C LEU A 55 -4.30 1.43 4.57
N GLN A 56 -3.55 0.93 5.53
CA GLN A 56 -2.46 -0.01 5.34
C GLN A 56 -2.81 -1.39 5.87
N PHE A 57 -2.16 -2.40 5.30
CA PHE A 57 -2.22 -3.80 5.72
C PHE A 57 -0.80 -4.30 6.00
N ASP A 58 -0.61 -4.89 7.16
CA ASP A 58 0.63 -5.52 7.59
C ASP A 58 0.39 -7.03 7.69
N LEU A 59 1.22 -7.80 6.98
CA LEU A 59 1.20 -9.26 6.96
C LEU A 59 2.00 -9.87 8.13
N MET A 60 2.46 -9.03 9.07
CA MET A 60 3.13 -9.42 10.31
C MET A 60 4.37 -10.28 10.05
N GLY A 61 5.13 -9.93 9.02
CA GLY A 61 6.34 -10.64 8.59
C GLY A 61 6.09 -11.91 7.76
N GLN A 62 4.83 -12.23 7.43
CA GLN A 62 4.51 -13.31 6.50
C GLN A 62 4.78 -12.85 5.06
N TYR A 63 5.43 -13.71 4.28
CA TYR A 63 5.71 -13.47 2.87
C TYR A 63 4.83 -14.36 2.02
N PHE A 64 4.09 -13.73 1.09
CA PHE A 64 3.30 -14.42 0.08
C PHE A 64 3.88 -14.06 -1.28
N ASN A 65 4.23 -15.07 -2.09
CA ASN A 65 4.79 -14.86 -3.43
C ASN A 65 3.69 -14.70 -4.52
N SER A 66 2.49 -14.30 -4.14
CA SER A 66 1.33 -14.16 -5.03
C SER A 66 1.10 -12.69 -5.37
N PHE A 67 1.99 -12.11 -6.15
CA PHE A 67 1.83 -10.78 -6.76
C PHE A 67 1.47 -10.95 -8.23
N GLY A 68 0.35 -10.36 -8.65
CA GLY A 68 -0.15 -10.49 -10.02
C GLY A 68 -0.67 -9.18 -10.58
N ASN A 69 -1.02 -9.20 -11.87
CA ASN A 69 -1.74 -8.11 -12.53
C ASN A 69 -1.08 -6.72 -12.34
N PHE A 70 0.23 -6.66 -12.61
CA PHE A 70 1.01 -5.42 -12.51
C PHE A 70 0.52 -4.40 -13.53
N ARG A 71 0.24 -3.19 -13.07
CA ARG A 71 -0.25 -2.07 -13.88
C ARG A 71 0.57 -0.83 -13.55
N PRO A 72 0.87 0.05 -14.52
CA PRO A 72 1.30 1.40 -14.21
C PRO A 72 0.29 2.10 -13.30
N LEU A 73 0.76 3.02 -12.46
CA LEU A 73 -0.12 3.88 -11.67
C LEU A 73 -0.92 4.86 -12.52
#